data_AF-A0A9D8Q5K4-F1
#
_entry.id   AF-A0A9D8Q5K4-F1
#
_cell.length_a   1.000
_cell.length_b   1.000
_cell.length_c   1.000
_cell.angle_alpha   90.00
_cell.angle_beta   90.00
_cell.angle_gamma   90.00
#
_symmetry.space_group_name_H-M   'P 1'
#
loop_
_entity.id
_entity.type
_entity.pdbx_description
1 polymer ?
#
loop_
_entity_poly.entity_id
_entity_poly.type
_entity_poly.pdbx_seq_one_letter_code
_entity_poly.pdbx_strand_id
1 'polypeptide(L)'
;MTDYDVPTLSGLDYDPQNFRDTYETDFGAELWTYLRRPDNLVRMVTATYLDRAAVEPLAPGLLRTFGPEVAEDRIKQMIGHMTRQIMTAMGYKIDRNGLRITRESMFTTATRYRKDEARNRSMTITPEQRRAWLEKTANSPFNIWFAGKVNRADGSLDLDKLYEVARQYDVEKDYRHLNPGQQRMNIGIALRRKVPVADYRQDPTS
;
A
#
# COMPACT_ATOMS: atom_id res chain seq x y z
N MET A 1 24.52 2.85 -4.17
CA MET A 1 24.31 2.63 -2.73
C MET A 1 23.43 3.77 -2.28
N THR A 2 22.13 3.53 -2.10
CA THR A 2 21.20 4.61 -1.77
C THR A 2 21.42 4.99 -0.31
N ASP A 3 21.97 6.18 -0.10
CA ASP A 3 22.09 6.80 1.22
C ASP A 3 20.68 6.99 1.76
N TYR A 4 20.21 6.06 2.60
CA TYR A 4 19.07 6.34 3.46
C TYR A 4 19.60 7.24 4.57
N ASP A 5 19.63 8.54 4.29
CA ASP A 5 19.95 9.59 5.24
C ASP A 5 18.87 9.61 6.33
N VAL A 6 19.02 8.74 7.33
CA VAL A 6 18.20 8.76 8.54
C VAL A 6 18.75 9.89 9.39
N PRO A 7 18.01 10.98 9.59
CA PRO A 7 18.51 12.14 10.32
C PRO A 7 18.95 11.73 11.72
N THR A 8 20.08 12.26 12.17
CA THR A 8 20.51 12.08 13.55
C THR A 8 19.54 12.86 14.46
N LEU A 9 18.73 12.16 15.25
CA LEU A 9 17.77 12.74 16.20
C LEU A 9 18.42 13.12 17.56
N SER A 10 19.73 13.38 17.58
CA SER A 10 20.50 13.61 18.82
C SER A 10 20.03 14.81 19.63
N GLY A 11 19.39 15.79 18.99
CA GLY A 11 18.80 16.97 19.64
C GLY A 11 17.29 16.90 19.87
N LEU A 12 16.64 15.75 19.61
CA LEU A 12 15.19 15.60 19.83
C LEU A 12 14.91 15.13 21.26
N ASP A 13 14.40 16.04 22.09
CA ASP A 13 13.86 15.70 23.40
C ASP A 13 12.39 15.28 23.30
N TYR A 14 11.98 14.36 24.19
CA TYR A 14 10.59 13.94 24.28
C TYR A 14 9.79 14.98 25.07
N ASP A 15 8.69 15.46 24.50
CA ASP A 15 7.66 16.19 25.25
C ASP A 15 6.60 15.20 25.76
N PRO A 16 6.58 14.80 27.04
CA PRO A 16 5.68 13.75 27.50
C PRO A 16 4.22 14.17 27.61
N GLN A 17 3.92 15.47 27.73
CA GLN A 17 2.56 15.99 27.97
C GLN A 17 1.83 15.16 29.06
N ASN A 18 0.66 14.61 28.71
CA ASN A 18 -0.16 13.79 29.61
C ASN A 18 0.49 12.46 30.02
N PHE A 19 1.63 12.06 29.44
CA PHE A 19 2.36 10.83 29.77
C PHE A 19 3.53 11.06 30.74
N ARG A 20 3.66 12.26 31.33
CA ARG A 20 4.76 12.62 32.23
C ARG A 20 5.02 11.56 33.30
N ASP A 21 3.98 11.19 34.06
CA ASP A 21 4.10 10.21 35.15
C ASP A 21 4.59 8.84 34.67
N THR A 22 4.25 8.45 33.43
CA THR A 22 4.70 7.19 32.84
C THR A 22 6.14 7.31 32.31
N TYR A 23 6.50 8.48 31.74
CA TYR A 23 7.80 8.74 31.16
C TYR A 23 8.91 8.95 32.19
N GLU A 24 8.60 9.59 33.32
CA GLU A 24 9.58 9.89 34.39
C GLU A 24 10.00 8.64 35.20
N THR A 25 9.57 7.45 34.76
CA THR A 25 10.09 6.16 35.23
C THR A 25 11.29 5.70 34.40
N ASP A 26 12.17 4.87 34.96
CA ASP A 26 13.29 4.27 34.22
C ASP A 26 12.82 3.55 32.96
N PHE A 27 11.70 2.82 33.07
CA PHE A 27 11.07 2.12 31.96
C PHE A 27 10.62 3.07 30.84
N GLY A 28 9.97 4.19 31.19
CA GLY A 28 9.51 5.19 30.23
C GLY A 28 10.66 5.89 29.51
N ALA A 29 11.72 6.23 30.23
CA ALA A 29 12.94 6.80 29.66
C ALA A 29 13.69 5.82 28.74
N GLU A 30 13.73 4.54 29.10
CA GLU A 30 14.34 3.50 28.29
C GLU A 30 13.57 3.26 26.97
N LEU A 31 12.24 3.31 26.99
CA LEU A 31 11.41 3.24 25.78
C LEU A 31 11.76 4.36 24.78
N TRP A 32 11.92 5.60 25.24
CA TRP A 32 12.31 6.71 24.38
C TRP A 32 13.69 6.48 23.74
N THR A 33 14.63 5.97 24.52
CA THR A 33 15.97 5.61 24.05
C THR A 33 15.93 4.48 23.03
N TYR A 34 15.12 3.45 23.30
CA TYR A 34 14.93 2.32 22.41
C TYR A 34 14.34 2.74 21.05
N LEU A 35 13.27 3.55 21.05
CA LEU A 35 12.59 3.95 19.82
C LEU A 35 13.48 4.80 18.90
N ARG A 36 14.41 5.57 19.46
CA ARG A 36 15.37 6.40 18.70
C ARG A 36 16.60 5.65 18.19
N ARG A 37 16.73 4.35 18.44
CA ARG A 37 17.82 3.55 17.86
C ARG A 37 17.77 3.59 16.33
N PRO A 38 18.91 3.70 15.63
CA PRO A 38 18.93 3.83 14.16
C PRO A 38 18.14 2.74 13.42
N ASP A 39 18.22 1.49 13.88
CA ASP A 39 17.48 0.37 13.27
C ASP A 39 15.96 0.52 13.41
N ASN A 40 15.49 1.08 14.53
CA ASN A 40 14.07 1.36 14.75
C ASN A 40 13.59 2.53 13.89
N LEU A 41 14.41 3.58 13.73
CA LEU A 41 14.09 4.69 12.81
C LEU A 41 13.95 4.20 11.36
N VAL A 42 14.89 3.36 10.90
CA VAL A 42 14.81 2.72 9.57
C VAL A 42 13.54 1.90 9.43
N ARG A 43 13.15 1.11 10.45
CA ARG A 43 11.91 0.32 10.42
C ARG A 43 10.66 1.21 10.32
N MET A 44 10.59 2.30 11.09
CA MET A 44 9.47 3.25 11.04
C MET A 44 9.34 3.91 9.66
N VAL A 45 10.46 4.37 9.10
CA VAL A 45 10.53 4.96 7.75
C VAL A 45 10.11 3.93 6.70
N THR A 46 10.63 2.71 6.78
CA THR A 46 10.31 1.62 5.85
C THR A 46 8.83 1.24 5.92
N ALA A 47 8.25 1.10 7.11
CA ALA A 47 6.82 0.84 7.25
C ALA A 47 5.97 1.97 6.65
N THR A 48 6.39 3.22 6.88
CA THR A 48 5.72 4.40 6.31
C THR A 48 5.79 4.39 4.78
N TYR A 49 6.94 4.05 4.20
CA TYR A 49 7.13 3.89 2.75
C TYR A 49 6.20 2.81 2.17
N LEU A 50 5.97 1.72 2.92
CA LEU A 50 5.09 0.62 2.54
C LEU A 50 3.60 0.87 2.88
N ASP A 51 3.20 2.11 3.14
CA ASP A 51 1.84 2.50 3.50
C ASP A 51 1.29 1.80 4.76
N ARG A 52 2.17 1.36 5.67
CA ARG A 52 1.84 0.74 6.97
C ARG A 52 2.02 1.73 8.11
N ALA A 53 1.54 1.35 9.30
CA ALA A 53 1.73 2.18 10.49
C ALA A 53 3.19 2.13 10.96
N ALA A 54 3.76 3.27 11.33
CA ALA A 54 5.19 3.40 11.63
C ALA A 54 5.62 2.53 12.83
N VAL A 55 4.76 2.38 13.84
CA VAL A 55 5.05 1.61 15.06
C VAL A 55 4.92 0.09 14.86
N GLU A 56 4.18 -0.35 13.85
CA GLU A 56 3.86 -1.76 13.61
C GLU A 56 5.09 -2.70 13.58
N PRO A 57 6.18 -2.41 12.84
CA PRO A 57 7.36 -3.28 12.80
C PRO A 57 8.13 -3.36 14.12
N LEU A 58 7.85 -2.48 15.09
CA LEU A 58 8.58 -2.40 16.36
C LEU A 58 8.03 -3.37 17.40
N ALA A 59 6.79 -3.84 17.24
CA ALA A 59 6.11 -4.68 18.22
C ALA A 59 6.92 -5.93 18.67
N PRO A 60 7.52 -6.74 17.77
CA PRO A 60 8.30 -7.89 18.20
C PRO A 60 9.56 -7.52 18.98
N GLY A 61 10.17 -6.38 18.64
CA GLY A 61 11.36 -5.86 19.33
C GLY A 61 11.03 -5.32 20.72
N LEU A 62 9.91 -4.60 20.84
CA LEU A 62 9.39 -4.09 22.12
C LEU A 62 9.10 -5.24 23.09
N LEU A 63 8.30 -6.24 22.65
CA LEU A 63 7.97 -7.40 23.48
C LEU A 63 9.20 -8.20 23.91
N ARG A 64 10.21 -8.34 23.03
CA ARG A 64 11.44 -9.06 23.36
C ARG A 64 12.33 -8.30 24.35
N THR A 65 12.33 -6.97 24.30
CA THR A 65 13.23 -6.13 25.11
C THR A 65 12.62 -5.83 26.48
N PHE A 66 11.31 -5.56 26.51
CA PHE A 66 10.61 -5.04 27.70
C PHE A 66 9.61 -6.05 28.28
N GLY A 67 9.48 -7.24 27.69
CA GLY A 67 8.51 -8.23 28.12
C GLY A 67 7.06 -7.87 27.75
N PRO A 68 6.06 -8.60 28.27
CA PRO A 68 4.65 -8.41 27.93
C PRO A 68 4.04 -7.13 28.50
N GLU A 69 4.59 -6.56 29.58
CA GLU A 69 4.09 -5.34 30.23
C GLU A 69 4.04 -4.13 29.28
N VAL A 70 4.93 -4.09 28.30
CA VAL A 70 4.94 -3.04 27.25
C VAL A 70 3.64 -3.00 26.43
N ALA A 71 2.83 -4.07 26.46
CA ALA A 71 1.54 -4.17 25.78
C ALA A 71 0.36 -3.58 26.57
N GLU A 72 0.59 -3.04 27.76
CA GLU A 72 -0.43 -2.29 28.49
C GLU A 72 -0.88 -1.05 27.71
N ASP A 73 -2.18 -0.72 27.82
CA ASP A 73 -2.79 0.32 27.00
C ASP A 73 -2.15 1.69 27.17
N ARG A 74 -1.80 2.05 28.41
CA ARG A 74 -1.15 3.33 28.72
C ARG A 74 0.24 3.43 28.08
N ILE A 75 1.01 2.34 28.12
CA ILE A 75 2.35 2.26 27.52
C ILE A 75 2.25 2.29 26.00
N LYS A 76 1.32 1.55 25.39
CA LYS A 76 1.08 1.59 23.93
C LYS A 76 0.71 2.99 23.45
N GLN A 77 -0.13 3.71 24.20
CA GLN A 77 -0.49 5.09 23.89
C GLN A 77 0.74 6.01 23.94
N MET A 78 1.58 5.87 24.97
CA MET A 78 2.84 6.61 25.08
C MET A 78 3.80 6.29 23.93
N ILE A 79 3.96 5.02 23.55
CA ILE A 79 4.78 4.61 22.40
C ILE A 79 4.25 5.23 21.10
N GLY A 80 2.92 5.25 20.92
CA GLY A 80 2.28 5.93 19.79
C GLY A 80 2.58 7.43 19.77
N HIS A 81 2.56 8.08 20.93
CA HIS A 81 2.89 9.49 21.11
C HIS A 81 4.38 9.80 20.82
N MET A 82 5.29 9.00 21.36
CA MET A 82 6.73 9.06 21.07
C MET A 82 7.00 8.87 19.58
N THR A 83 6.38 7.85 18.97
CA THR A 83 6.50 7.59 17.52
C THR A 83 6.03 8.80 16.71
N ARG A 84 4.95 9.47 17.12
CA ARG A 84 4.48 10.69 16.46
C ARG A 84 5.52 11.81 16.50
N GLN A 85 6.15 12.06 17.64
CA GLN A 85 7.19 13.09 17.76
C GLN A 85 8.41 12.75 16.90
N ILE A 86 8.86 11.49 16.93
CA ILE A 86 9.96 10.99 16.10
C ILE A 86 9.64 11.19 14.61
N MET A 87 8.48 10.71 14.15
CA MET A 87 8.08 10.84 12.74
C MET A 87 7.94 12.31 12.32
N THR A 88 7.39 13.17 13.20
CA THR A 88 7.26 14.62 12.94
C THR A 88 8.62 15.29 12.83
N ALA A 89 9.56 14.97 13.73
CA ALA A 89 10.93 15.48 13.70
C ALA A 89 11.70 15.03 12.44
N MET A 90 11.40 13.84 11.91
CA MET A 90 11.92 13.36 10.62
C MET A 90 11.20 13.98 9.39
N GLY A 91 10.31 14.96 9.59
CA GLY A 91 9.60 15.66 8.52
C GLY A 91 8.38 14.91 7.95
N TYR A 92 7.90 13.88 8.62
CA TYR A 92 6.68 13.17 8.21
C TYR A 92 5.44 13.79 8.85
N LYS A 93 4.36 13.84 8.07
CA LYS A 93 3.03 14.28 8.50
C LYS A 93 2.11 13.08 8.66
N ILE A 94 1.08 13.24 9.49
CA ILE A 94 0.04 12.23 9.63
C ILE A 94 -0.73 12.11 8.30
N ASP A 95 -0.85 10.88 7.80
CA ASP A 95 -1.68 10.56 6.62
C ASP A 95 -3.00 9.92 7.05
N ARG A 96 -2.98 9.02 8.03
CA ARG A 96 -4.18 8.37 8.57
C ARG A 96 -3.99 7.94 10.03
N ASN A 97 -4.93 8.32 10.88
CA ASN A 97 -5.03 7.79 12.25
C ASN A 97 -5.87 6.50 12.27
N GLY A 98 -5.66 5.65 13.30
CA GLY A 98 -6.49 4.48 13.54
C GLY A 98 -6.44 3.42 12.43
N LEU A 99 -5.32 3.29 11.72
CA LEU A 99 -5.13 2.23 10.74
C LEU A 99 -5.14 0.87 11.47
N ARG A 100 -6.05 -0.03 11.09
CA ARG A 100 -6.11 -1.39 11.63
C ARG A 100 -4.86 -2.16 11.25
N ILE A 101 -4.17 -2.69 12.24
CA ILE A 101 -3.08 -3.64 12.05
C ILE A 101 -3.70 -5.03 11.90
N THR A 102 -3.47 -5.68 10.76
CA THR A 102 -4.12 -6.95 10.39
C THR A 102 -3.30 -8.18 10.77
N ARG A 103 -2.01 -7.99 11.08
CA ARG A 103 -1.13 -9.06 11.56
C ARG A 103 -1.16 -9.10 13.08
N GLU A 104 -0.82 -10.25 13.65
CA GLU A 104 -0.66 -10.39 15.09
C GLU A 104 0.36 -9.37 15.60
N SER A 105 -0.07 -8.55 16.57
CA SER A 105 0.70 -7.43 17.11
C SER A 105 0.09 -7.01 18.44
N MET A 106 0.92 -6.45 19.34
CA MET A 106 0.45 -5.77 20.55
C MET A 106 -0.41 -4.52 20.23
N PHE A 107 -0.31 -3.98 19.01
CA PHE A 107 -1.08 -2.83 18.55
C PHE A 107 -2.27 -3.27 17.70
N THR A 108 -3.48 -2.89 18.11
CA THR A 108 -4.72 -3.12 17.33
C THR A 108 -4.84 -2.13 16.18
N THR A 109 -4.54 -0.87 16.45
CA THR A 109 -4.53 0.24 15.49
C THR A 109 -3.33 1.15 15.73
N ALA A 110 -2.91 1.87 14.70
CA ALA A 110 -1.82 2.84 14.81
C ALA A 110 -1.89 3.92 13.72
N THR A 111 -1.03 4.93 13.81
CA THR A 111 -0.96 6.04 12.86
C THR A 111 -0.04 5.71 11.68
N ARG A 112 -0.51 6.01 10.47
CA ARG A 112 0.27 6.04 9.23
C ARG A 112 0.68 7.47 8.92
N TYR A 113 1.89 7.59 8.40
CA TYR A 113 2.50 8.87 8.06
C TYR A 113 2.77 8.99 6.55
N ARG A 114 3.18 10.18 6.11
CA ARG A 114 3.68 10.48 4.76
C ARG A 114 4.71 11.60 4.85
N LYS A 115 5.73 11.59 4.00
CA LYS A 115 6.57 12.77 3.75
C LYS A 115 5.95 13.54 2.57
N ASP A 116 6.05 14.87 2.55
CA ASP A 116 5.51 15.68 1.43
C ASP A 116 6.13 15.24 0.09
N GLU A 117 7.40 14.83 0.10
CA GLU A 117 8.10 14.28 -1.07
C GLU A 117 7.88 12.77 -1.27
N ALA A 118 7.57 12.01 -0.20
CA ALA A 118 7.50 10.55 -0.26
C ALA A 118 6.36 10.04 -1.13
N ARG A 119 5.48 10.93 -1.59
CA ARG A 119 4.54 10.62 -2.66
C ARG A 119 4.43 11.79 -3.63
N ASN A 120 5.30 11.77 -4.64
CA ASN A 120 4.76 11.77 -6.01
C ASN A 120 3.89 10.49 -6.17
N ARG A 121 2.74 10.45 -5.46
CA ARG A 121 1.58 9.56 -5.73
C ARG A 121 1.08 9.79 -7.15
N SER A 122 1.51 10.91 -7.70
CA SER A 122 1.60 11.19 -9.09
C SER A 122 2.85 10.46 -9.69
N MET A 123 2.74 9.24 -10.23
CA MET A 123 2.29 9.16 -11.61
C MET A 123 0.96 9.88 -11.76
N THR A 124 1.01 11.22 -11.86
CA THR A 124 0.01 11.92 -12.64
C THR A 124 0.43 11.43 -13.99
N ILE A 125 -0.15 10.30 -14.36
CA ILE A 125 -0.17 9.94 -15.73
C ILE A 125 -0.78 11.19 -16.35
N THR A 126 0.06 12.04 -16.95
CA THR A 126 -0.41 13.29 -17.55
C THR A 126 -1.57 12.93 -18.48
N PRO A 127 -2.51 13.84 -18.76
CA PRO A 127 -3.52 13.57 -19.77
C PRO A 127 -2.89 12.96 -21.04
N GLU A 128 -1.66 13.35 -21.41
CA GLU A 128 -0.86 12.70 -22.45
C GLU A 128 -0.34 11.30 -22.09
N GLN A 129 0.25 11.04 -20.93
CA GLN A 129 0.70 9.69 -20.55
C GLN A 129 -0.49 8.74 -20.34
N ARG A 130 -1.69 9.26 -20.04
CA ARG A 130 -2.92 8.51 -19.76
C ARG A 130 -3.55 8.18 -21.07
N ARG A 131 -3.56 9.14 -22.00
CA ARG A 131 -3.76 8.87 -23.42
C ARG A 131 -2.74 7.89 -23.96
N ALA A 132 -1.44 7.97 -23.64
CA ALA A 132 -0.44 7.05 -24.16
C ALA A 132 -0.53 5.63 -23.55
N TRP A 133 -0.92 5.50 -22.28
CA TRP A 133 -1.19 4.21 -21.65
C TRP A 133 -2.54 3.63 -22.07
N LEU A 134 -3.57 4.45 -22.29
CA LEU A 134 -4.84 4.05 -22.89
C LEU A 134 -4.67 3.74 -24.39
N GLU A 135 -3.86 4.47 -25.14
CA GLU A 135 -3.51 4.16 -26.53
C GLU A 135 -2.68 2.87 -26.58
N LYS A 136 -1.72 2.65 -25.68
CA LYS A 136 -0.94 1.40 -25.67
C LYS A 136 -1.67 0.20 -25.06
N THR A 137 -2.61 0.41 -24.16
CA THR A 137 -3.34 -0.66 -23.46
C THR A 137 -4.75 -0.81 -24.00
N ALA A 138 -5.58 0.23 -24.03
CA ALA A 138 -6.94 0.19 -24.60
C ALA A 138 -6.94 0.02 -26.14
N ASN A 139 -5.95 0.56 -26.88
CA ASN A 139 -5.75 0.26 -28.30
C ASN A 139 -4.66 -0.81 -28.55
N SER A 140 -4.33 -1.63 -27.55
CA SER A 140 -3.54 -2.84 -27.85
C SER A 140 -4.34 -3.72 -28.82
N PRO A 141 -3.70 -4.39 -29.79
CA PRO A 141 -4.40 -5.23 -30.76
C PRO A 141 -5.36 -6.23 -30.09
N PHE A 142 -4.93 -6.80 -28.96
CA PHE A 142 -5.77 -7.64 -28.10
C PHE A 142 -7.00 -6.91 -27.54
N ASN A 143 -6.86 -5.70 -26.99
CA ASN A 143 -8.02 -5.00 -26.40
C ASN A 143 -9.01 -4.50 -27.45
N ILE A 144 -8.53 -4.13 -28.66
CA ILE A 144 -9.38 -3.79 -29.80
C ILE A 144 -10.18 -5.02 -30.24
N TRP A 145 -9.48 -6.13 -30.49
CA TRP A 145 -10.10 -7.41 -30.83
C TRP A 145 -11.11 -7.85 -29.76
N PHE A 146 -10.70 -7.81 -28.50
CA PHE A 146 -11.52 -8.27 -27.39
C PHE A 146 -12.77 -7.40 -27.23
N ALA A 147 -12.63 -6.07 -27.29
CA ALA A 147 -13.76 -5.16 -27.28
C ALA A 147 -14.72 -5.40 -28.45
N GLY A 148 -14.21 -5.68 -29.66
CA GLY A 148 -15.02 -6.01 -30.82
C GLY A 148 -15.82 -7.31 -30.68
N LYS A 149 -15.36 -8.25 -29.85
CA LYS A 149 -16.08 -9.51 -29.57
C LYS A 149 -17.15 -9.37 -28.47
N VAL A 150 -16.86 -8.56 -27.44
CA VAL A 150 -17.66 -8.55 -26.20
C VAL A 150 -18.50 -7.29 -26.00
N ASN A 151 -18.32 -6.24 -26.80
CA ASN A 151 -19.16 -5.05 -26.70
C ASN A 151 -20.34 -5.13 -27.69
N ARG A 152 -21.45 -4.46 -27.35
CA ARG A 152 -22.58 -4.23 -28.24
C ARG A 152 -22.32 -3.05 -29.17
N ALA A 153 -23.22 -2.84 -30.13
CA ALA A 153 -23.14 -1.73 -31.09
C ALA A 153 -23.16 -0.34 -30.44
N ASP A 154 -23.76 -0.22 -29.25
CA ASP A 154 -23.79 1.00 -28.43
C ASP A 154 -22.53 1.19 -27.55
N GLY A 155 -21.56 0.27 -27.63
CA GLY A 155 -20.33 0.30 -26.84
C GLY A 155 -20.47 -0.28 -25.43
N SER A 156 -21.67 -0.70 -25.00
CA SER A 156 -21.88 -1.36 -23.72
C SER A 156 -21.29 -2.77 -23.69
N LEU A 157 -20.86 -3.23 -22.51
CA LEU A 157 -20.34 -4.59 -22.33
C LEU A 157 -21.48 -5.61 -22.38
N ASP A 158 -21.30 -6.64 -23.21
CA ASP A 158 -22.16 -7.81 -23.28
C ASP A 158 -21.55 -8.94 -22.43
N LEU A 159 -22.18 -9.21 -21.28
CA LEU A 159 -21.69 -10.23 -20.34
C LEU A 159 -21.85 -11.64 -20.90
N ASP A 160 -22.89 -11.90 -21.70
CA ASP A 160 -23.09 -13.24 -22.26
C ASP A 160 -22.00 -13.55 -23.30
N LYS A 161 -21.70 -12.59 -24.18
CA LYS A 161 -20.58 -12.70 -25.11
C LYS A 161 -19.23 -12.77 -24.41
N LEU A 162 -19.06 -12.06 -23.29
CA LEU A 162 -17.84 -12.12 -22.49
C LEU A 162 -17.56 -13.55 -21.99
N TYR A 163 -18.57 -14.25 -21.46
CA TYR A 163 -18.42 -15.64 -21.02
C TYR A 163 -18.41 -16.65 -22.17
N GLU A 164 -19.02 -16.33 -23.31
CA GLU A 164 -18.89 -17.13 -24.54
C GLU A 164 -17.44 -17.13 -25.06
N VAL A 165 -16.85 -15.95 -25.22
CA VAL A 165 -15.44 -15.80 -25.64
C VAL A 165 -14.50 -16.42 -24.60
N ALA A 166 -14.80 -16.30 -23.31
CA ALA A 166 -14.03 -16.97 -22.26
C ALA A 166 -14.00 -18.50 -22.47
N ARG A 167 -15.15 -19.12 -22.73
CA ARG A 167 -15.28 -20.57 -22.98
C ARG A 167 -14.56 -21.02 -24.25
N GLN A 168 -14.52 -20.21 -25.29
CA GLN A 168 -13.78 -20.54 -26.54
C GLN A 168 -12.28 -20.78 -26.32
N TYR A 169 -11.71 -20.23 -25.25
CA TYR A 169 -10.30 -20.38 -24.89
C TYR A 169 -10.11 -21.07 -23.52
N ASP A 170 -11.04 -21.95 -23.13
CA ASP A 170 -10.99 -22.73 -21.89
C ASP A 170 -10.84 -21.88 -20.60
N VAL A 171 -11.46 -20.70 -20.56
CA VAL A 171 -11.57 -19.88 -19.35
C VAL A 171 -12.96 -20.08 -18.74
N GLU A 172 -13.06 -21.04 -17.82
CA GLU A 172 -14.34 -21.48 -17.22
C GLU A 172 -14.64 -20.84 -15.85
N LYS A 173 -13.72 -20.02 -15.33
CA LYS A 173 -13.87 -19.46 -13.99
C LYS A 173 -15.04 -18.48 -13.92
N ASP A 174 -15.97 -18.74 -13.00
CA ASP A 174 -17.17 -17.94 -12.82
C ASP A 174 -16.93 -16.68 -11.98
N TYR A 175 -17.27 -15.52 -12.53
CA TYR A 175 -17.12 -14.21 -11.90
C TYR A 175 -18.45 -13.47 -11.78
N ARG A 176 -19.61 -14.12 -11.97
CA ARG A 176 -20.93 -13.48 -11.97
C ARG A 176 -21.30 -12.77 -10.66
N HIS A 177 -20.57 -13.06 -9.58
CA HIS A 177 -20.68 -12.36 -8.29
C HIS A 177 -20.00 -10.98 -8.24
N LEU A 178 -19.21 -10.61 -9.26
CA LEU A 178 -18.49 -9.32 -9.35
C LEU A 178 -19.26 -8.31 -10.22
N ASN A 179 -18.91 -7.02 -10.15
CA ASN A 179 -19.50 -6.05 -11.06
C ASN A 179 -19.02 -6.24 -12.52
N PRO A 180 -19.77 -5.77 -13.54
CA PRO A 180 -19.47 -6.04 -14.96
C PRO A 180 -18.05 -5.65 -15.39
N GLY A 181 -17.52 -4.53 -14.89
CA GLY A 181 -16.16 -4.08 -15.19
C GLY A 181 -15.08 -5.00 -14.60
N GLN A 182 -15.30 -5.50 -13.39
CA GLN A 182 -14.41 -6.46 -12.73
C GLN A 182 -14.45 -7.83 -13.43
N GLN A 183 -15.62 -8.27 -13.90
CA GLN A 183 -15.76 -9.49 -14.69
C GLN A 183 -14.93 -9.41 -15.98
N ARG A 184 -15.08 -8.34 -16.76
CA ARG A 184 -14.29 -8.07 -17.97
C ARG A 184 -12.79 -8.07 -17.69
N MET A 185 -12.37 -7.41 -16.61
CA MET A 185 -10.95 -7.29 -16.26
C MET A 185 -10.34 -8.66 -15.94
N ASN A 186 -10.99 -9.45 -15.09
CA ASN A 186 -10.48 -10.76 -14.68
C ASN A 186 -10.47 -11.77 -15.83
N ILE A 187 -11.53 -11.81 -16.65
CA ILE A 187 -11.62 -12.68 -17.83
C ILE A 187 -10.60 -12.24 -18.89
N GLY A 188 -10.44 -10.94 -19.13
CA GLY A 188 -9.45 -10.41 -20.06
C GLY A 188 -8.01 -10.76 -19.71
N ILE A 189 -7.65 -10.76 -18.41
CA ILE A 189 -6.31 -11.18 -17.94
C ILE A 189 -6.09 -12.68 -18.20
N ALA A 190 -7.10 -13.51 -17.97
CA ALA A 190 -7.02 -14.94 -18.23
C ALA A 190 -6.86 -15.24 -19.73
N LEU A 191 -7.65 -14.55 -20.57
CA LEU A 191 -7.60 -14.67 -22.03
C LEU A 191 -6.26 -14.25 -22.62
N ARG A 192 -5.60 -13.21 -22.10
CA ARG A 192 -4.26 -12.79 -22.59
C ARG A 192 -3.19 -13.87 -22.55
N ARG A 193 -3.35 -14.86 -21.66
CA ARG A 193 -2.40 -15.99 -21.53
C ARG A 193 -2.74 -17.16 -22.45
N LYS A 194 -3.96 -17.20 -22.98
CA LYS A 194 -4.52 -18.34 -23.70
C LYS A 194 -4.84 -18.06 -25.17
N VAL A 195 -5.20 -16.83 -25.50
CA VAL A 195 -5.48 -16.43 -26.88
C VAL A 195 -4.15 -16.32 -27.65
N PRO A 196 -3.97 -17.07 -28.75
CA PRO A 196 -2.81 -16.94 -29.62
C PRO A 196 -2.67 -15.53 -30.19
N VAL A 197 -1.43 -15.05 -30.32
CA VAL A 197 -1.14 -13.70 -30.86
C VAL A 197 -1.71 -13.51 -32.27
N ALA A 198 -1.77 -14.57 -33.07
CA ALA A 198 -2.32 -14.55 -34.42
C ALA A 198 -3.81 -14.17 -34.48
N ASP A 199 -4.58 -14.44 -33.42
CA ASP A 199 -6.03 -14.21 -33.41
C ASP A 199 -6.40 -12.73 -33.26
N TYR A 200 -5.49 -11.90 -32.74
CA TYR A 200 -5.74 -10.49 -32.45
C TYR A 200 -4.68 -9.53 -33.01
N ARG A 201 -3.66 -10.02 -33.68
CA ARG A 201 -2.68 -9.20 -34.40
C ARG A 201 -2.92 -9.40 -35.89
N GLN A 202 -3.62 -8.46 -36.52
CA GLN A 202 -3.67 -8.39 -37.97
C GLN A 202 -2.33 -7.82 -38.44
N ASP A 203 -1.57 -8.58 -39.24
CA ASP A 203 -0.39 -8.04 -39.90
C ASP A 203 -0.82 -6.89 -40.83
N PRO A 204 -0.17 -5.72 -40.78
CA PRO A 204 -0.42 -4.65 -41.72
C PRO A 204 0.25 -5.02 -43.06
N THR A 205 -0.30 -5.97 -43.80
CA THR A 205 0.07 -6.22 -45.20
C THR A 205 -1.08 -6.86 -45.97
N SER A 206 -1.97 -6.02 -46.50
CA SER A 206 -2.40 -6.01 -47.91
C SER A 206 -3.08 -4.68 -48.21
#